data_AF-A0A379AKF0-F1
#
_entry.id   AF-A0A379AKF0-F1
#
_cell.length_a   1.000
_cell.length_b   1.000
_cell.length_c   1.000
_cell.angle_alpha   90.00
_cell.angle_beta   90.00
_cell.angle_gamma   90.00
#
_symmetry.space_group_name_H-M   'P 1'
#
loop_
_entity.id
_entity.type
_entity.pdbx_description
1 polymer ?
#
loop_
_entity_poly.entity_id
_entity_poly.type
_entity_poly.pdbx_seq_one_letter_code
_entity_poly.pdbx_strand_id
1 'polypeptide(L)'
;MWMTTANGKPAKRITGISFSGNLFFLKVGLAVAGAMVGFLLSIYGYNAGAKQQSTEAINGIMLLFTIIPGVGYLITAGVVRLMKVDRKMMITIQQDLALRRENFHDLHTVRLRDGAAPQTGDVK
;
A
#
# COMPACT_ATOMS: atom_id res chain seq x y z
N MET A 1 -2.75 16.78 21.70
CA MET A 1 -4.01 16.02 21.57
C MET A 1 -3.72 14.72 20.83
N TRP A 2 -3.38 13.67 21.57
CA TRP A 2 -3.26 12.30 21.06
C TRP A 2 -4.23 11.47 21.88
N MET A 3 -5.24 10.88 21.24
CA MET A 3 -6.20 10.00 21.90
C MET A 3 -5.53 8.66 22.22
N THR A 4 -5.06 8.51 23.46
CA THR A 4 -4.77 7.20 24.05
C THR A 4 -6.08 6.51 24.42
N THR A 5 -6.33 5.34 23.86
CA THR A 5 -7.48 4.49 24.21
C THR A 5 -7.39 4.00 25.65
N ALA A 6 -8.54 3.81 26.29
CA ALA A 6 -8.76 3.54 27.73
C ALA A 6 -8.08 2.32 28.38
N ASN A 7 -7.15 1.62 27.71
CA ASN A 7 -6.47 0.43 28.22
C ASN A 7 -4.92 0.50 28.17
N GLY A 8 -4.34 1.70 28.04
CA GLY A 8 -2.87 1.90 28.12
C GLY A 8 -2.05 1.24 27.00
N LYS A 9 -2.69 0.62 26.00
CA LYS A 9 -2.02 -0.04 24.88
C LYS A 9 -1.91 0.94 23.70
N PRO A 10 -0.71 1.27 23.21
CA PRO A 10 -0.57 2.15 22.07
C PRO A 10 -1.18 1.48 20.83
N ALA A 11 -2.15 2.14 20.21
CA ALA A 11 -2.78 1.67 18.99
C ALA A 11 -1.73 1.59 17.86
N LYS A 12 -1.34 0.36 17.50
CA LYS A 12 -0.73 -0.01 16.22
C LYS A 12 0.48 0.85 15.79
N ARG A 13 1.61 0.71 16.50
CA ARG A 13 2.94 1.29 16.11
C ARG A 13 3.52 0.76 14.78
N ILE A 14 2.79 -0.11 14.07
CA ILE A 14 3.26 -0.83 12.88
C ILE A 14 3.08 0.01 11.59
N THR A 15 2.13 0.94 11.58
CA THR A 15 1.84 1.77 10.41
C THR A 15 3.02 2.67 10.02
N GLY A 16 3.74 3.21 11.01
CA GLY A 16 4.93 4.04 10.78
C GLY A 16 6.08 3.27 10.12
N ILE A 17 6.33 2.03 10.55
CA ILE A 17 7.36 1.14 9.98
C ILE A 17 7.01 0.75 8.55
N SER A 18 5.72 0.53 8.27
CA SER A 18 5.26 0.20 6.91
C SER A 18 5.43 1.38 5.96
N PHE A 19 5.13 2.60 6.43
CA PHE A 19 5.27 3.81 5.62
C PHE A 19 6.74 4.14 5.32
N SER A 20 7.62 4.07 6.34
CA SER A 20 9.05 4.31 6.15
C SER A 20 9.72 3.23 5.28
N GLY A 21 9.32 1.97 5.42
CA GLY A 21 9.78 0.88 4.55
C GLY A 21 9.43 1.13 3.09
N ASN A 22 8.19 1.54 2.80
CA ASN A 22 7.77 1.84 1.44
C ASN A 22 8.59 2.99 0.82
N LEU A 23 8.82 4.06 1.58
CA LEU A 23 9.64 5.19 1.13
C LEU A 23 11.12 4.81 0.94
N PHE A 24 11.65 3.91 1.77
CA PHE A 24 13.00 3.40 1.62
C PHE A 24 13.17 2.66 0.29
N PHE A 25 12.29 1.70 -0.01
CA PHE A 25 12.34 0.96 -1.28
C PHE A 25 12.12 1.88 -2.49
N LEU A 26 11.31 2.92 -2.38
CA LEU A 26 11.14 3.92 -3.43
C LEU A 26 12.45 4.65 -3.72
N LYS A 27 13.18 5.09 -2.69
CA LYS A 27 14.48 5.75 -2.84
C LYS A 27 15.54 4.81 -3.41
N VAL A 28 15.59 3.57 -2.93
CA VAL A 28 16.51 2.54 -3.44
C VAL A 28 16.21 2.23 -4.91
N GLY A 29 14.94 2.04 -5.26
CA GLY A 29 14.52 1.83 -6.65
C GLY A 29 14.93 2.97 -7.57
N LEU A 30 14.78 4.22 -7.12
CA LEU A 30 15.22 5.38 -7.89
C LEU A 30 16.74 5.42 -8.07
N ALA A 31 17.51 5.11 -7.02
CA ALA A 31 18.97 5.07 -7.10
C ALA A 31 19.46 3.98 -8.08
N VAL A 32 18.89 2.77 -7.99
CA VAL A 32 19.21 1.65 -8.89
C VAL A 32 18.82 1.97 -10.33
N ALA A 33 17.64 2.55 -10.56
CA ALA A 33 17.21 2.96 -11.89
C ALA A 33 18.13 4.02 -12.49
N GLY A 34 18.50 5.05 -11.71
CA GLY A 34 19.44 6.09 -12.14
C GLY A 34 20.82 5.54 -12.49
N ALA A 35 21.36 4.63 -11.66
CA ALA A 35 22.63 3.97 -11.92
C ALA A 35 22.57 3.10 -13.19
N MET A 36 21.49 2.35 -13.40
CA MET A 36 21.30 1.52 -14.58
C MET A 36 21.21 2.35 -15.86
N VAL A 37 20.46 3.47 -15.84
CA VAL A 37 20.36 4.41 -16.96
C VAL A 37 21.71 5.03 -17.27
N GLY A 38 22.42 5.52 -16.25
CA GLY A 38 23.77 6.10 -16.40
C GLY A 38 24.78 5.10 -16.96
N PHE A 39 24.74 3.85 -16.50
CA PHE A 39 25.57 2.79 -17.04
C PHE A 39 25.25 2.54 -18.52
N LEU A 40 23.98 2.38 -18.89
CA LEU A 40 23.57 2.19 -20.29
C LEU A 40 24.02 3.35 -21.19
N LEU A 41 23.81 4.60 -20.78
CA LEU A 41 24.26 5.78 -21.52
C LEU A 41 25.78 5.78 -21.72
N SER A 42 26.55 5.32 -20.73
CA SER A 42 28.00 5.19 -20.85
C SER A 42 28.43 4.13 -21.88
N ILE A 43 27.74 2.99 -21.96
CA ILE A 43 28.06 1.93 -22.94
C ILE A 43 27.67 2.34 -24.37
N TYR A 44 26.57 3.09 -24.52
CA TYR A 44 26.12 3.60 -25.82
C TYR A 44 26.90 4.84 -26.31
N GLY A 45 27.98 5.23 -25.62
CA GLY A 45 28.86 6.32 -26.07
C GLY A 45 28.21 7.70 -26.01
N TYR A 46 27.29 7.94 -25.07
CA TYR A 46 26.62 9.23 -24.91
C TYR A 46 27.64 10.35 -24.68
N ASN A 47 27.76 11.27 -25.64
CA ASN A 47 28.61 12.46 -25.53
C ASN A 47 27.75 13.70 -25.27
N ALA A 48 27.73 14.15 -24.01
CA ALA A 48 26.97 15.31 -23.56
C ALA A 48 27.40 16.65 -24.21
N GLY A 49 28.57 16.70 -24.86
CA GLY A 49 29.14 17.90 -25.47
C GLY A 49 29.06 17.98 -26.99
N ALA A 50 28.52 16.97 -27.68
CA ALA A 50 28.45 16.95 -29.13
C ALA A 50 27.27 17.80 -29.64
N LYS A 51 27.50 18.68 -30.63
CA LYS A 51 26.45 19.51 -31.26
C LYS A 51 25.37 18.69 -31.98
N GLN A 52 25.70 17.45 -32.36
CA GLN A 52 24.79 16.46 -32.90
C GLN A 52 25.14 15.10 -32.30
N GLN A 53 24.18 14.47 -31.62
CA GLN A 53 24.31 13.11 -31.10
C GLN A 53 24.17 12.10 -32.24
N SER A 54 24.96 11.05 -32.20
CA SER A 54 24.90 9.98 -33.20
C SER A 54 23.54 9.27 -33.16
N THR A 55 23.13 8.69 -34.28
CA THR A 55 21.86 7.97 -34.41
C THR A 55 21.78 6.80 -33.41
N GLU A 56 22.92 6.19 -33.06
CA GLU A 56 23.00 5.13 -32.05
C GLU A 56 22.66 5.62 -30.64
N ALA A 57 23.13 6.82 -30.24
CA ALA A 57 22.83 7.39 -28.93
C ALA A 57 21.33 7.74 -28.79
N ILE A 58 20.72 8.24 -29.86
CA ILE A 58 19.28 8.55 -29.90
C ILE A 58 18.44 7.26 -29.78
N ASN A 59 18.82 6.20 -30.51
CA ASN A 59 18.19 4.89 -30.37
C ASN A 59 18.36 4.31 -28.96
N GLY A 60 19.53 4.49 -28.35
CA GLY A 60 19.79 4.09 -26.96
C GLY A 60 18.85 4.78 -25.97
N ILE A 61 18.58 6.08 -26.14
CA ILE A 61 17.61 6.82 -25.31
C ILE A 61 16.19 6.30 -25.50
N MET A 62 15.76 6.04 -26.75
CA MET A 62 14.43 5.47 -27.01
C MET A 62 14.27 4.07 -26.39
N LEU A 63 15.31 3.23 -26.44
CA LEU A 63 15.32 1.92 -25.79
C LEU A 63 15.25 2.04 -24.26
N LEU A 64 15.92 3.02 -23.66
CA LEU A 64 15.87 3.28 -22.23
C LEU A 64 14.45 3.64 -21.75
N PHE A 65 13.74 4.49 -22.50
CA PHE A 65 12.37 4.91 -22.16
C PHE A 65 11.30 3.85 -22.49
N THR A 66 11.64 2.76 -23.18
CA THR A 66 10.69 1.69 -23.53
C THR A 66 10.94 0.41 -22.76
N ILE A 67 12.20 -0.05 -22.68
CA ILE A 67 12.57 -1.30 -22.02
C ILE A 67 12.50 -1.17 -20.50
N ILE A 68 13.03 -0.10 -19.90
CA ILE A 68 13.04 0.04 -18.43
C ILE A 68 11.61 0.07 -17.87
N PRO A 69 10.70 0.95 -18.34
CA PRO A 69 9.32 0.90 -17.87
C PRO A 69 8.60 -0.38 -18.30
N GLY A 70 8.92 -0.94 -19.48
CA GLY A 70 8.35 -2.21 -19.94
C GLY A 70 8.64 -3.39 -19.01
N VAL A 71 9.92 -3.56 -18.62
CA VAL A 71 10.33 -4.60 -17.67
C VAL A 71 9.73 -4.35 -16.29
N GLY A 72 9.69 -3.10 -15.83
CA GLY A 72 9.03 -2.73 -14.57
C GLY A 72 7.54 -3.12 -14.53
N TYR A 73 6.83 -2.90 -15.63
CA TYR A 73 5.43 -3.33 -15.77
C TYR A 73 5.27 -4.85 -15.80
N LEU A 74 6.15 -5.58 -16.51
CA LEU A 74 6.11 -7.04 -16.54
C LEU A 74 6.36 -7.65 -15.16
N ILE A 75 7.34 -7.12 -14.41
CA ILE A 75 7.60 -7.54 -13.03
C ILE A 75 6.37 -7.28 -12.15
N THR A 76 5.79 -6.07 -12.25
CA THR A 76 4.60 -5.71 -11.47
C THR A 76 3.41 -6.61 -11.81
N ALA A 77 3.18 -6.88 -13.10
CA ALA A 77 2.14 -7.79 -13.55
C ALA A 77 2.37 -9.23 -13.03
N GLY A 78 3.63 -9.69 -13.03
CA GLY A 78 4.02 -10.97 -12.44
C GLY A 78 3.76 -11.04 -10.94
N VAL A 79 4.16 -10.01 -10.19
CA VAL A 79 3.94 -9.92 -8.73
C VAL A 79 2.45 -9.87 -8.40
N VAL A 80 1.66 -9.06 -9.10
CA VAL A 80 0.19 -9.00 -8.92
C VAL A 80 -0.46 -10.36 -9.21
N ARG A 81 0.03 -11.08 -10.23
CA ARG A 81 -0.45 -12.43 -10.55
C ARG A 81 -0.08 -13.47 -9.49
N LEU A 82 1.12 -13.36 -8.91
CA LEU A 82 1.60 -14.22 -7.80
C LEU A 82 0.88 -13.91 -6.49
N MET A 83 0.59 -12.63 -6.23
CA MET A 83 -0.25 -12.12 -5.13
C MET A 83 -1.75 -12.36 -5.36
N LYS A 84 -2.09 -13.47 -6.02
CA LYS A 84 -3.42 -14.01 -6.32
C LYS A 84 -4.43 -13.42 -5.34
N VAL A 85 -5.10 -12.34 -5.79
CA VAL A 85 -5.95 -11.44 -5.00
C VAL A 85 -6.55 -12.20 -3.82
N ASP A 86 -6.12 -11.81 -2.63
CA ASP A 86 -6.36 -12.47 -1.34
C ASP A 86 -7.85 -12.45 -0.98
N ARG A 87 -8.62 -13.18 -1.79
CA ARG A 87 -10.08 -13.28 -1.75
C ARG A 87 -10.51 -13.82 -0.38
N LYS A 88 -9.67 -14.67 0.22
CA LYS A 88 -9.85 -15.20 1.57
C LYS A 88 -9.82 -14.06 2.59
N MET A 89 -8.81 -13.19 2.56
CA MET A 89 -8.76 -12.03 3.46
C MET A 89 -9.94 -11.08 3.25
N MET A 90 -10.36 -10.84 2.01
CA MET A 90 -11.54 -10.01 1.72
C MET A 90 -12.83 -10.60 2.31
N ILE A 91 -13.03 -11.92 2.17
CA ILE A 91 -14.18 -12.62 2.73
C ILE A 91 -14.14 -12.57 4.27
N THR A 92 -12.98 -12.80 4.89
CA THR A 92 -12.82 -12.70 6.34
C THR A 92 -13.13 -11.29 6.86
N ILE A 93 -12.67 -10.23 6.17
CA ILE A 93 -12.96 -8.84 6.54
C ILE A 93 -14.46 -8.54 6.42
N GLN A 94 -15.12 -9.01 5.34
CA GLN A 94 -16.57 -8.82 5.17
C GLN A 94 -17.37 -9.56 6.25
N GLN A 95 -16.96 -10.76 6.63
CA GLN A 95 -17.58 -11.54 7.70
C GLN A 95 -17.40 -10.86 9.08
N ASP A 96 -16.21 -10.37 9.40
CA ASP A 96 -15.95 -9.64 10.65
C ASP A 96 -16.75 -8.32 10.72
N LEU A 97 -16.90 -7.61 9.60
CA LEU A 97 -17.74 -6.40 9.54
C LEU A 97 -19.23 -6.71 9.69
N ALA A 98 -19.72 -7.82 9.11
CA ALA A 98 -21.11 -8.25 9.25
C ALA A 98 -21.45 -8.60 10.70
N LEU A 99 -20.60 -9.38 11.38
CA LEU A 99 -20.76 -9.76 12.78
C LEU A 99 -20.79 -8.53 13.72
N ARG A 100 -19.94 -7.53 13.46
CA ARG A 100 -19.93 -6.29 14.24
C ARG A 100 -21.18 -5.45 14.04
N ARG A 101 -21.76 -5.47 12.83
CA ARG A 101 -22.98 -4.74 12.51
C ARG A 101 -24.20 -5.33 13.23
N GLU A 102 -24.30 -6.65 13.31
CA GLU A 102 -25.36 -7.33 14.06
C GLU A 102 -25.24 -7.06 15.56
N ASN A 103 -24.05 -7.24 16.15
CA ASN A 103 -23.80 -6.92 17.56
C ASN A 103 -24.16 -5.47 17.90
N PHE A 104 -23.89 -4.51 17.02
CA PHE A 104 -24.24 -3.11 17.25
C PHE A 104 -25.76 -2.87 17.19
N HIS A 105 -26.45 -3.56 16.29
CA HIS A 105 -27.92 -3.48 16.18
C HIS A 105 -28.60 -4.04 17.43
N ASP A 106 -28.14 -5.20 17.92
CA ASP A 106 -28.69 -5.86 19.11
C ASP A 106 -28.48 -5.03 20.39
N LEU A 107 -27.32 -4.38 20.53
CA LEU A 107 -27.08 -3.47 21.65
C LEU A 107 -28.01 -2.25 21.64
N HIS A 108 -28.37 -1.77 20.45
CA HIS A 108 -29.29 -0.65 20.31
C HIS A 108 -30.73 -1.06 20.64
N THR A 109 -31.18 -2.24 20.19
CA THR A 109 -32.53 -2.75 20.49
C THR A 109 -32.70 -3.08 21.97
N VAL A 110 -31.71 -3.72 22.61
CA VAL A 110 -31.70 -3.99 24.05
C VAL A 110 -31.71 -2.69 24.85
N ARG A 111 -30.89 -1.69 24.48
CA ARG A 111 -30.88 -0.38 25.13
C ARG A 111 -32.21 0.36 25.01
N LEU A 112 -32.89 0.27 23.88
CA LEU A 112 -34.22 0.86 23.70
C LEU A 112 -35.30 0.12 24.49
N ARG A 113 -35.20 -1.21 24.58
CA ARG A 113 -36.12 -2.03 25.39
C ARG A 113 -35.97 -1.73 26.88
N ASP A 114 -34.74 -1.68 27.36
CA ASP A 114 -34.43 -1.48 28.78
C ASP A 114 -34.55 0.00 29.19
N GLY A 115 -34.44 0.94 28.24
CA GLY A 115 -34.72 2.37 28.45
C GLY A 115 -36.21 2.75 28.33
N ALA A 116 -37.04 1.91 27.70
CA ALA A 116 -38.49 2.09 27.59
C ALA A 116 -39.28 1.24 28.59
N ALA A 117 -38.67 0.23 29.21
CA ALA A 117 -39.26 -0.46 30.34
C ALA A 117 -39.30 0.51 31.54
N PRO A 118 -40.44 0.68 32.24
CA PRO A 118 -40.40 1.31 33.55
C PRO A 118 -39.43 0.51 34.40
N GLN A 119 -38.59 1.19 35.19
CA GLN A 119 -37.77 0.58 36.24
C GLN A 119 -38.71 0.03 37.32
N THR A 120 -39.43 -1.05 37.01
CA THR A 120 -40.15 -1.88 37.95
C THR A 120 -39.10 -2.73 38.61
N GLY A 121 -38.75 -2.34 39.83
CA GLY A 121 -37.83 -3.09 40.66
C GLY A 121 -38.31 -4.50 40.90
N ASP A 122 -37.38 -5.36 41.29
CA ASP A 122 -37.57 -6.31 42.37
C ASP A 122 -36.19 -6.65 42.95
N VAL A 123 -35.97 -6.38 44.24
CA VAL A 123 -36.01 -7.39 45.34
C VAL A 123 -34.84 -8.37 45.18
N LYS A 124 -33.80 -8.35 46.02
CA LYS A 124 -33.73 -8.30 47.49
C LYS A 124 -32.31 -7.88 47.92
#